data_AF-A0A961FF33-F1
#
_entry.id   AF-A0A961FF33-F1
#
_cell.length_a   1.000
_cell.length_b   1.000
_cell.length_c   1.000
_cell.angle_alpha   90.00
_cell.angle_beta   90.00
_cell.angle_gamma   90.00
#
_symmetry.space_group_name_H-M   'P 1'
#
loop_
_entity.id
_entity.type
_entity.pdbx_description
1 polymer ?
#
loop_
_entity_poly.entity_id
_entity_poly.type
_entity_poly.pdbx_seq_one_letter_code
_entity_poly.pdbx_strand_id
1 'polypeptide(L)'
;MLVYLNAHPYLGMCLIMLLLAAVSVLTSRRNGRLLLFAGVLCIPYGLFSFEYIPQYWNPRLSFHFITSPEDLLFSFAGGVLATRMLLFFQAGTYTVCTDQALVWRRYIIYSLIGIAIGYGVRFGVPGTPVMISTLAGVAATGILLSWKRRRFIAGSMLGSLGFTLIYALLIRLSFWLWPHFSQAWERAEVHSSWVYGVPLFELCWALGFGLVWPLMAIHCLLDEEAARRIPGVIPSSRLGSLQ
;
A
#
# COMPACT_ATOMS: atom_id res chain seq x y z
N MET A 1 -22.11 -11.09 -16.26
CA MET A 1 -21.09 -10.59 -15.30
C MET A 1 -20.47 -11.72 -14.47
N LEU A 2 -21.24 -12.51 -13.73
CA LEU A 2 -20.70 -13.61 -12.88
C LEU A 2 -19.83 -14.63 -13.64
N VAL A 3 -20.28 -15.07 -14.83
CA VAL A 3 -19.50 -15.99 -15.67
C VAL A 3 -18.13 -15.40 -16.06
N TYR A 4 -18.08 -14.11 -16.38
CA TYR A 4 -16.83 -13.43 -16.73
C TYR A 4 -15.89 -13.31 -15.52
N LEU A 5 -16.42 -12.97 -14.35
CA LEU A 5 -15.62 -12.89 -13.13
C LEU A 5 -15.08 -14.26 -12.67
N ASN A 6 -15.79 -15.35 -12.97
CA ASN A 6 -15.28 -16.70 -12.75
C ASN A 6 -14.06 -17.02 -13.63
N ALA A 7 -14.00 -16.46 -14.84
CA ALA A 7 -12.84 -16.60 -15.72
C ALA A 7 -11.66 -15.67 -15.32
N HIS A 8 -11.97 -14.52 -14.72
CA HIS A 8 -11.01 -13.46 -14.34
C HIS A 8 -11.14 -13.08 -12.86
N PRO A 9 -10.79 -13.99 -11.93
CA PRO A 9 -11.00 -13.77 -10.49
C PRO A 9 -10.18 -12.58 -9.95
N TYR A 10 -9.01 -12.28 -10.53
CA TYR A 10 -8.21 -11.13 -10.11
C TYR A 10 -8.93 -9.80 -10.35
N LEU A 11 -9.60 -9.64 -11.50
CA LEU A 11 -10.45 -8.48 -11.74
C LEU A 11 -11.59 -8.39 -10.70
N GLY A 12 -12.21 -9.53 -10.38
CA GLY A 12 -13.23 -9.60 -9.33
C GLY A 12 -12.75 -9.06 -7.98
N MET A 13 -11.57 -9.51 -7.53
CA MET A 13 -10.92 -9.01 -6.32
C MET A 13 -10.63 -7.50 -6.41
N CYS A 14 -10.08 -7.02 -7.54
CA CYS A 14 -9.79 -5.60 -7.75
C CYS A 14 -11.05 -4.72 -7.67
N LEU A 15 -12.17 -5.18 -8.24
CA LEU A 15 -13.44 -4.46 -8.19
C LEU A 15 -14.02 -4.38 -6.77
N ILE A 16 -13.90 -5.47 -5.98
CA ILE A 16 -14.28 -5.46 -4.56
C ILE A 16 -13.43 -4.46 -3.78
N MET A 17 -12.10 -4.48 -3.99
CA MET A 17 -11.18 -3.51 -3.37
C MET A 17 -11.51 -2.07 -3.76
N LEU A 18 -11.79 -1.83 -5.05
CA LEU A 18 -12.15 -0.51 -5.55
C LEU A 18 -13.47 -0.01 -4.93
N LEU A 19 -14.46 -0.89 -4.75
CA LEU A 19 -15.69 -0.56 -4.06
C LEU A 19 -15.43 -0.15 -2.60
N LEU A 20 -14.61 -0.91 -1.87
CA LEU A 20 -14.22 -0.57 -0.49
C LEU A 20 -13.45 0.75 -0.42
N ALA A 21 -12.57 1.01 -1.40
CA ALA A 21 -11.84 2.26 -1.53
C ALA A 21 -12.80 3.44 -1.79
N ALA A 22 -13.76 3.29 -2.71
CA ALA A 22 -14.76 4.30 -3.01
C ALA A 22 -15.62 4.62 -1.76
N VAL A 23 -16.11 3.60 -1.06
CA VAL A 23 -16.84 3.77 0.21
C VAL A 23 -15.97 4.49 1.24
N SER A 24 -14.68 4.14 1.34
CA SER A 24 -13.73 4.79 2.26
C SER A 24 -13.55 6.28 1.96
N VAL A 25 -13.45 6.65 0.68
CA VAL A 25 -13.34 8.06 0.24
C VAL A 25 -14.64 8.82 0.54
N LEU A 26 -15.80 8.26 0.17
CA LEU A 26 -17.11 8.89 0.32
C LEU A 26 -17.51 9.08 1.79
N THR A 27 -17.17 8.13 2.66
CA THR A 27 -17.46 8.22 4.10
C THR A 27 -16.49 9.15 4.84
N SER A 28 -15.30 9.40 4.29
CA SER A 28 -14.28 10.24 4.93
C SER A 28 -14.40 11.72 4.53
N ARG A 29 -15.56 12.36 4.80
CA ARG A 29 -15.85 13.74 4.34
C ARG A 29 -14.71 14.75 4.56
N ARG A 30 -13.98 14.66 5.68
CA ARG A 30 -12.87 15.56 6.03
C ARG A 30 -11.55 15.23 5.33
N ASN A 31 -11.28 13.95 5.04
CA ASN A 31 -10.00 13.47 4.53
C ASN A 31 -10.11 12.78 3.16
N GLY A 32 -11.27 12.86 2.48
CA GLY A 32 -11.52 12.15 1.22
C GLY A 32 -10.56 12.54 0.11
N ARG A 33 -10.16 13.83 0.05
CA ARG A 33 -9.14 14.31 -0.90
C ARG A 33 -7.77 13.68 -0.63
N LEU A 34 -7.36 13.60 0.63
CA LEU A 34 -6.10 12.95 1.02
C LEU A 34 -6.11 11.48 0.61
N LEU A 35 -7.21 10.76 0.89
CA LEU A 35 -7.36 9.36 0.48
C LEU A 35 -7.29 9.19 -1.04
N LEU A 36 -8.00 10.03 -1.80
CA LEU A 36 -7.99 9.98 -3.26
C LEU A 36 -6.57 10.18 -3.82
N PHE A 37 -5.85 11.21 -3.35
CA PHE A 37 -4.48 11.46 -3.79
C PHE A 37 -3.51 10.38 -3.33
N ALA A 38 -3.72 9.78 -2.15
CA ALA A 38 -2.96 8.62 -1.71
C ALA A 38 -3.23 7.40 -2.60
N GLY A 39 -4.44 7.22 -3.14
CA GLY A 39 -4.69 6.21 -4.17
C GLY A 39 -3.94 6.51 -5.47
N VAL A 40 -4.06 7.75 -5.97
CA VAL A 40 -3.46 8.16 -7.24
C VAL A 40 -1.93 8.04 -7.23
N LEU A 41 -1.28 8.48 -6.15
CA LEU A 41 0.18 8.33 -6.00
C LEU A 41 0.61 6.86 -5.94
N CYS A 42 -0.28 5.93 -5.62
CA CYS A 42 0.04 4.50 -5.57
C CYS A 42 -0.02 3.82 -6.94
N ILE A 43 -0.76 4.37 -7.90
CA ILE A 43 -0.96 3.78 -9.24
C ILE A 43 0.35 3.42 -9.94
N PRO A 44 1.41 4.25 -9.95
CA PRO A 44 2.65 3.92 -10.67
C PRO A 44 3.33 2.64 -10.17
N TYR A 45 3.08 2.20 -8.93
CA TYR A 45 3.62 0.92 -8.44
C TYR A 45 2.97 -0.29 -9.10
N GLY A 46 1.75 -0.17 -9.62
CA GLY A 46 1.10 -1.20 -10.42
C GLY A 46 1.88 -1.50 -11.70
N LEU A 47 2.61 -0.52 -12.24
CA LEU A 47 3.46 -0.70 -13.42
C LEU A 47 4.64 -1.66 -13.19
N PHE A 48 4.95 -2.01 -11.94
CA PHE A 48 5.99 -2.98 -11.60
C PHE A 48 5.44 -4.42 -11.48
N SER A 49 4.15 -4.65 -11.77
CA SER A 49 3.55 -6.01 -11.68
C SER A 49 4.26 -7.04 -12.56
N PHE A 50 4.86 -6.63 -13.68
CA PHE A 50 5.62 -7.50 -14.58
C PHE A 50 6.83 -8.19 -13.91
N GLU A 51 7.38 -7.63 -12.84
CA GLU A 51 8.47 -8.26 -12.06
C GLU A 51 7.95 -9.48 -11.28
N TYR A 52 6.69 -9.44 -10.88
CA TYR A 52 6.06 -10.47 -10.04
C TYR A 52 5.35 -11.55 -10.87
N ILE A 53 4.95 -11.23 -12.11
CA ILE A 53 4.24 -12.16 -12.98
C ILE A 53 5.21 -12.73 -14.04
N PRO A 54 5.37 -14.07 -14.16
CA PRO A 54 4.74 -15.14 -13.40
C PRO A 54 5.56 -15.64 -12.20
N GLN A 55 6.67 -14.98 -11.86
CA GLN A 55 7.68 -15.48 -10.91
C GLN A 55 7.14 -15.66 -9.48
N TYR A 56 6.41 -14.69 -8.97
CA TYR A 56 5.82 -14.71 -7.64
C TYR A 56 4.37 -15.17 -7.65
N TRP A 57 3.60 -14.75 -8.65
CA TRP A 57 2.19 -15.11 -8.79
C TRP A 57 1.77 -15.03 -10.25
N ASN A 58 0.73 -15.77 -10.64
CA ASN A 58 0.31 -15.94 -12.03
C ASN A 58 -1.22 -15.89 -12.18
N PRO A 59 -1.85 -14.71 -12.05
CA PRO A 59 -3.29 -14.55 -12.20
C PRO A 59 -3.72 -14.70 -13.66
N ARG A 60 -4.99 -15.06 -13.88
CA ARG A 60 -5.63 -14.91 -15.20
C ARG A 60 -6.06 -13.46 -15.40
N LEU A 61 -5.30 -12.71 -16.19
CA LEU A 61 -5.57 -11.31 -16.53
C LEU A 61 -6.69 -11.20 -17.58
N SER A 62 -7.47 -10.11 -17.55
CA SER A 62 -8.45 -9.82 -18.61
C SER A 62 -7.77 -9.28 -19.87
N PHE A 63 -6.66 -8.57 -19.69
CA PHE A 63 -5.90 -7.95 -20.75
C PHE A 63 -4.42 -8.35 -20.66
N HIS A 64 -3.83 -8.77 -21.78
CA HIS A 64 -2.43 -9.20 -21.85
C HIS A 64 -1.50 -8.04 -22.18
N PHE A 65 -1.42 -7.05 -21.28
CA PHE A 65 -0.41 -5.99 -21.35
C PHE A 65 0.77 -6.32 -20.41
N ILE A 66 1.88 -5.59 -20.54
CA ILE A 66 3.02 -5.69 -19.60
C ILE A 66 2.54 -5.39 -18.16
N THR A 67 1.61 -4.44 -18.03
CA THR A 67 0.88 -4.15 -16.79
C THR A 67 -0.61 -4.17 -17.08
N SER A 68 -1.36 -4.95 -16.31
CA SER A 68 -2.80 -5.05 -16.47
C SER A 68 -3.52 -3.84 -15.86
N PRO A 69 -4.65 -3.38 -16.43
CA PRO A 69 -5.52 -2.40 -15.76
C PRO A 69 -5.89 -2.80 -14.33
N GLU A 70 -6.03 -4.10 -14.08
CA GLU A 70 -6.26 -4.70 -12.76
C GLU A 70 -5.15 -4.31 -11.76
N ASP A 71 -3.89 -4.31 -12.16
CA ASP A 71 -2.76 -3.94 -11.29
C ASP A 71 -2.82 -2.46 -10.87
N LEU A 72 -3.27 -1.60 -11.79
CA LEU A 72 -3.47 -0.16 -11.53
C LEU A 72 -4.64 0.06 -10.56
N LEU A 73 -5.75 -0.66 -10.76
CA LEU A 73 -6.91 -0.61 -9.86
C LEU A 73 -6.56 -1.14 -8.47
N PHE A 74 -5.84 -2.25 -8.41
CA PHE A 74 -5.35 -2.85 -7.19
C PHE A 74 -4.45 -1.87 -6.42
N SER A 75 -3.50 -1.25 -7.11
CA SER A 75 -2.59 -0.27 -6.50
C SER A 75 -3.31 0.96 -5.99
N PHE A 76 -4.24 1.52 -6.77
CA PHE A 76 -5.08 2.64 -6.34
C PHE A 76 -5.88 2.28 -5.08
N ALA A 77 -6.61 1.16 -5.11
CA ALA A 77 -7.47 0.75 -4.01
C ALA A 77 -6.66 0.41 -2.75
N GLY A 78 -5.52 -0.29 -2.92
CA GLY A 78 -4.58 -0.57 -1.84
C GLY A 78 -4.09 0.71 -1.17
N GLY A 79 -3.67 1.70 -1.97
CA GLY A 79 -3.20 2.99 -1.47
C GLY A 79 -4.25 3.76 -0.65
N VAL A 80 -5.51 3.72 -1.11
CA VAL A 80 -6.65 4.29 -0.37
C VAL A 80 -6.88 3.55 0.95
N LEU A 81 -7.00 2.23 0.90
CA LEU A 81 -7.38 1.40 2.05
C LEU A 81 -6.30 1.42 3.15
N ALA A 82 -5.02 1.32 2.79
CA ALA A 82 -3.93 1.42 3.74
C ALA A 82 -3.93 2.79 4.45
N THR A 83 -4.06 3.88 3.68
CA THR A 83 -4.10 5.24 4.24
C THR A 83 -5.35 5.44 5.12
N ARG A 84 -6.49 4.86 4.73
CA ARG A 84 -7.72 4.90 5.52
C ARG A 84 -7.54 4.27 6.90
N MET A 85 -6.80 3.16 6.99
CA MET A 85 -6.56 2.48 8.26
C MET A 85 -5.70 3.35 9.20
N LEU A 86 -4.67 4.04 8.71
CA LEU A 86 -3.95 5.02 9.52
C LEU A 86 -4.90 6.11 10.04
N LEU A 87 -5.71 6.70 9.16
CA LEU A 87 -6.62 7.79 9.54
C LEU A 87 -7.77 7.36 10.47
N PHE A 88 -8.09 6.06 10.49
CA PHE A 88 -9.05 5.49 11.43
C PHE A 88 -8.48 5.50 12.85
N PHE A 89 -7.23 5.08 13.04
CA PHE A 89 -6.57 5.05 14.35
C PHE A 89 -5.96 6.39 14.77
N GLN A 90 -5.75 7.30 13.82
CA GLN A 90 -5.21 8.61 14.07
C GLN A 90 -6.19 9.69 13.60
N ALA A 91 -7.11 10.03 14.50
CA ALA A 91 -8.10 11.06 14.27
C ALA A 91 -7.44 12.43 13.98
N GLY A 92 -7.91 13.09 12.93
CA GLY A 92 -7.40 14.39 12.52
C GLY A 92 -8.04 14.86 11.23
N THR A 93 -8.00 16.17 11.00
CA THR A 93 -8.27 16.76 9.69
C THR A 93 -6.95 17.21 9.11
N TYR A 94 -6.68 16.83 7.87
CA TYR A 94 -5.40 17.04 7.24
C TYR A 94 -5.54 17.89 5.98
N THR A 95 -4.75 18.94 5.90
CA THR A 95 -4.67 19.78 4.70
C THR A 95 -3.72 19.16 3.69
N VAL A 96 -4.20 18.98 2.46
CA VAL A 96 -3.39 18.46 1.35
C VAL A 96 -2.49 19.58 0.81
N CYS A 97 -1.21 19.27 0.64
CA CYS A 97 -0.21 20.13 0.01
C CYS A 97 -0.59 20.40 -1.45
N THR A 98 -0.63 21.67 -1.81
CA THR A 98 -0.95 22.12 -3.18
C THR A 98 0.29 22.33 -4.04
N ASP A 99 1.49 22.37 -3.44
CA ASP A 99 2.76 22.45 -4.16
C ASP A 99 3.09 21.10 -4.81
N GLN A 100 2.72 20.96 -6.08
CA GLN A 100 2.93 19.75 -6.84
C GLN A 100 4.42 19.40 -6.99
N ALA A 101 5.30 20.39 -7.15
CA ALA A 101 6.73 20.16 -7.32
C ALA A 101 7.33 19.54 -6.06
N LEU A 102 6.91 20.03 -4.89
CA LEU A 102 7.32 19.46 -3.60
C LEU A 102 6.79 18.04 -3.39
N VAL A 103 5.51 17.79 -3.72
CA VAL A 103 4.89 16.46 -3.64
C VAL A 103 5.66 15.46 -4.50
N TRP A 104 5.91 15.81 -5.77
CA TRP A 104 6.63 14.94 -6.71
C TRP A 104 8.08 14.72 -6.29
N ARG A 105 8.78 15.76 -5.83
CA ARG A 105 10.15 15.62 -5.34
C ARG A 105 10.24 14.63 -4.19
N ARG A 106 9.35 14.76 -3.20
CA ARG A 106 9.27 13.82 -2.06
C ARG A 106 8.95 12.41 -2.54
N TYR A 107 7.91 12.27 -3.36
CA TYR A 107 7.47 10.98 -3.90
C TYR A 107 8.61 10.26 -4.65
N ILE A 108 9.27 10.94 -5.58
CA ILE A 108 10.35 10.35 -6.39
C ILE A 108 11.53 9.93 -5.52
N ILE A 109 12.00 10.79 -4.60
CA ILE A 109 13.16 10.47 -3.74
C ILE A 109 12.92 9.19 -2.94
N TYR A 110 11.79 9.10 -2.22
CA TYR A 110 11.53 7.94 -1.36
C TYR A 110 11.17 6.69 -2.16
N SER A 111 10.54 6.85 -3.34
CA SER A 111 10.32 5.73 -4.27
C SER A 111 11.64 5.17 -4.79
N LEU A 112 12.54 6.04 -5.26
CA LEU A 112 13.84 5.63 -5.78
C LEU A 112 14.71 4.97 -4.73
N ILE A 113 14.66 5.41 -3.46
CA ILE A 113 15.38 4.73 -2.38
C ILE A 113 14.88 3.29 -2.20
N GLY A 114 13.55 3.09 -2.12
CA GLY A 114 12.97 1.76 -1.98
C GLY A 114 13.30 0.86 -3.18
N ILE A 115 13.17 1.40 -4.40
CA ILE A 115 13.50 0.71 -5.65
C ILE A 115 15.00 0.34 -5.70
N ALA A 116 15.89 1.29 -5.40
CA ALA A 116 17.33 1.07 -5.44
C ALA A 116 17.78 0.01 -4.43
N ILE A 117 17.23 0.02 -3.21
CA ILE A 117 17.53 -0.99 -2.20
C ILE A 117 16.96 -2.35 -2.60
N GLY A 118 15.71 -2.39 -3.10
CA GLY A 118 15.09 -3.63 -3.57
C GLY A 118 15.88 -4.29 -4.70
N TYR A 119 16.23 -3.54 -5.74
CA TYR A 119 17.08 -4.07 -6.83
C TYR A 119 18.51 -4.35 -6.38
N GLY A 120 19.06 -3.55 -5.47
CA GLY A 120 20.36 -3.83 -4.85
C GLY A 120 20.38 -5.19 -4.16
N VAL A 121 19.32 -5.55 -3.45
CA VAL A 121 19.16 -6.88 -2.86
C VAL A 121 18.93 -7.95 -3.94
N ARG A 122 18.06 -7.71 -4.92
CA ARG A 122 17.75 -8.66 -6.01
C ARG A 122 18.99 -9.08 -6.80
N PHE A 123 19.86 -8.13 -7.13
CA PHE A 123 21.04 -8.40 -7.98
C PHE A 123 22.34 -8.55 -7.19
N GLY A 124 22.41 -8.03 -5.96
CA GLY A 124 23.57 -8.18 -5.08
C GLY A 124 23.62 -9.52 -4.34
N VAL A 125 22.47 -10.19 -4.15
CA VAL A 125 22.38 -11.48 -3.46
C VAL A 125 21.81 -12.54 -4.40
N PRO A 126 22.65 -13.44 -4.96
CA PRO A 126 22.23 -14.43 -5.94
C PRO A 126 21.05 -15.29 -5.47
N GLY A 127 20.06 -15.47 -6.34
CA GLY A 127 18.89 -16.31 -6.08
C GLY A 127 17.83 -15.69 -5.15
N THR A 128 17.95 -14.41 -4.78
CA THR A 128 16.96 -13.76 -3.91
C THR A 128 15.62 -13.59 -4.62
N PRO A 129 14.50 -14.16 -4.12
CA PRO A 129 13.20 -14.03 -4.76
C PRO A 129 12.71 -12.59 -4.85
N VAL A 130 11.95 -12.26 -5.90
CA VAL A 130 11.47 -10.88 -6.15
C VAL A 130 10.73 -10.29 -4.95
N MET A 131 9.88 -11.06 -4.26
CA MET A 131 9.11 -10.58 -3.11
C MET A 131 10.00 -10.26 -1.90
N ILE A 132 11.10 -10.99 -1.68
CA ILE A 132 12.05 -10.68 -0.60
C ILE A 132 12.75 -9.36 -0.88
N SER A 133 13.21 -9.16 -2.12
CA SER A 133 13.81 -7.90 -2.57
C SER A 133 12.85 -6.72 -2.42
N THR A 134 11.58 -6.88 -2.78
CA THR A 134 10.55 -5.87 -2.58
C THR A 134 10.36 -5.54 -1.11
N LEU A 135 10.24 -6.54 -0.24
CA LEU A 135 10.08 -6.34 1.20
C LEU A 135 11.28 -5.62 1.81
N ALA A 136 12.50 -5.85 1.32
CA ALA A 136 13.68 -5.10 1.74
C ALA A 136 13.59 -3.61 1.36
N GLY A 137 13.17 -3.30 0.13
CA GLY A 137 12.94 -1.92 -0.32
C GLY A 137 11.84 -1.21 0.47
N VAL A 138 10.73 -1.92 0.74
CA VAL A 138 9.63 -1.45 1.59
C VAL A 138 10.15 -1.17 2.99
N ALA A 139 10.85 -2.11 3.63
CA ALA A 139 11.37 -1.96 4.98
C ALA A 139 12.31 -0.75 5.11
N ALA A 140 13.25 -0.57 4.16
CA ALA A 140 14.16 0.55 4.18
C ALA A 140 13.44 1.90 4.05
N THR A 141 12.49 2.00 3.11
CA THR A 141 11.65 3.19 2.95
C THR A 141 10.83 3.47 4.21
N GLY A 142 10.28 2.41 4.82
CA GLY A 142 9.54 2.46 6.07
C GLY A 142 10.34 3.00 7.24
N ILE A 143 11.59 2.55 7.41
CA ILE A 143 12.50 3.03 8.46
C ILE A 143 12.75 4.53 8.30
N LEU A 144 13.09 4.97 7.08
CA LEU A 144 13.37 6.38 6.80
C LEU A 144 12.15 7.27 7.02
N LEU A 145 10.98 6.85 6.52
CA LEU A 145 9.74 7.60 6.70
C LEU A 145 9.27 7.59 8.15
N SER A 146 9.45 6.50 8.89
CA SER A 146 9.16 6.44 10.33
C SER A 146 9.99 7.47 11.08
N TRP A 147 11.29 7.60 10.78
CA TRP A 147 12.11 8.66 11.38
C TRP A 147 11.59 10.06 11.01
N LYS A 148 11.25 10.32 9.74
CA LYS A 148 10.74 11.64 9.32
C LYS A 148 9.34 11.96 9.85
N ARG A 149 8.52 10.95 10.12
CA ARG A 149 7.10 11.07 10.49
C ARG A 149 6.79 10.37 11.81
N ARG A 150 7.65 10.56 12.83
CA ARG A 150 7.51 9.92 14.16
C ARG A 150 6.11 10.01 14.76
N ARG A 151 5.44 11.16 14.61
CA ARG A 151 4.06 11.39 15.08
C ARG A 151 3.04 10.39 14.51
N PHE A 152 3.30 9.82 13.34
CA PHE A 152 2.38 8.94 12.63
C PHE A 152 2.74 7.46 12.75
N ILE A 153 3.86 7.10 13.42
CA ILE A 153 4.30 5.70 13.52
C ILE A 153 3.24 4.85 14.19
N ALA A 154 2.74 5.25 15.36
CA ALA A 154 1.75 4.46 16.10
C ALA A 154 0.47 4.23 15.28
N GLY A 155 -0.05 5.29 14.65
CA GLY A 155 -1.20 5.20 13.74
C GLY A 155 -0.92 4.31 12.53
N SER A 156 0.30 4.35 11.97
CA SER A 156 0.69 3.50 10.85
C SER A 156 0.91 2.03 11.24
N MET A 157 1.41 1.75 12.44
CA MET A 157 1.55 0.38 12.94
C MET A 157 0.17 -0.27 13.16
N LEU A 158 -0.74 0.43 13.83
CA LEU A 158 -2.12 -0.05 13.99
C LEU A 158 -2.84 -0.13 12.64
N GLY A 159 -2.62 0.87 11.78
CA GLY A 159 -3.17 0.91 10.43
C GLY A 159 -2.68 -0.26 9.57
N SER A 160 -1.41 -0.63 9.69
CA SER A 160 -0.79 -1.78 9.04
C SER A 160 -1.44 -3.10 9.44
N LEU A 161 -1.69 -3.30 10.74
CA LEU A 161 -2.42 -4.47 11.23
C LEU A 161 -3.86 -4.51 10.69
N GLY A 162 -4.56 -3.37 10.73
CA GLY A 162 -5.91 -3.25 10.18
C GLY A 162 -5.98 -3.53 8.68
N PHE A 163 -5.03 -3.00 7.91
CA PHE A 163 -4.95 -3.23 6.46
C PHE A 163 -4.61 -4.69 6.16
N THR A 164 -3.66 -5.28 6.89
CA THR A 164 -3.30 -6.70 6.75
C THR A 164 -4.50 -7.60 7.00
N LEU A 165 -5.30 -7.32 8.03
CA LEU A 165 -6.52 -8.06 8.32
C LEU A 165 -7.54 -7.94 7.19
N ILE A 166 -7.83 -6.73 6.71
CA ILE A 166 -8.75 -6.51 5.59
C ILE A 166 -8.27 -7.26 4.34
N TYR A 167 -6.98 -7.15 4.02
CA TYR A 167 -6.39 -7.80 2.85
C TYR A 167 -6.43 -9.33 2.93
N ALA A 168 -6.11 -9.91 4.10
CA ALA A 168 -6.23 -11.34 4.34
C ALA A 168 -7.68 -11.82 4.17
N LEU A 169 -8.65 -11.09 4.72
CA LEU A 169 -10.07 -11.38 4.56
C LEU A 169 -10.51 -11.30 3.09
N LEU A 170 -9.98 -10.34 2.33
CA LEU A 170 -10.26 -10.20 0.89
C LEU A 170 -9.69 -11.35 0.07
N ILE A 171 -8.46 -11.80 0.36
CA ILE A 171 -7.89 -12.99 -0.29
C ILE A 171 -8.76 -14.22 0.03
N ARG A 172 -9.12 -14.41 1.31
CA ARG A 172 -9.96 -15.54 1.75
C ARG A 172 -11.34 -15.52 1.09
N LEU A 173 -11.97 -14.34 1.02
CA LEU A 173 -13.23 -14.16 0.31
C LEU A 173 -13.07 -14.49 -1.17
N SER A 174 -11.97 -14.07 -1.79
CA SER A 174 -11.70 -14.34 -3.20
C SER A 174 -11.51 -15.84 -3.47
N PHE A 175 -10.83 -16.58 -2.59
CA PHE A 175 -10.74 -18.04 -2.70
C PHE A 175 -12.08 -18.75 -2.45
N TRP A 176 -12.93 -18.20 -1.60
CA TRP A 176 -14.26 -18.75 -1.38
C TRP A 176 -15.17 -18.53 -2.60
N LEU A 177 -15.14 -17.34 -3.20
CA LEU A 177 -15.90 -17.00 -4.41
C LEU A 177 -15.36 -17.72 -5.66
N TRP A 178 -14.03 -17.85 -5.75
CA TRP A 178 -13.31 -18.42 -6.90
C TRP A 178 -12.25 -19.42 -6.42
N PRO A 179 -12.63 -20.69 -6.14
CA PRO A 179 -11.73 -21.68 -5.57
C PRO A 179 -10.44 -21.93 -6.37
N HIS A 180 -10.49 -21.82 -7.70
CA HIS A 180 -9.32 -21.98 -8.57
C HIS A 180 -8.35 -20.79 -8.51
N PHE A 181 -8.73 -19.66 -7.90
CA PHE A 181 -7.87 -18.48 -7.86
C PHE A 181 -6.61 -18.69 -7.01
N SER A 182 -6.66 -19.56 -6.01
CA SER A 182 -5.49 -19.93 -5.20
C SER A 182 -4.36 -20.54 -6.04
N GLN A 183 -4.67 -21.13 -7.20
CA GLN A 183 -3.69 -21.68 -8.13
C GLN A 183 -2.76 -20.62 -8.72
N ALA A 184 -3.15 -19.34 -8.65
CA ALA A 184 -2.27 -18.24 -9.05
C ALA A 184 -0.97 -18.18 -8.22
N TRP A 185 -0.94 -18.79 -7.03
CA TRP A 185 0.26 -18.87 -6.19
C TRP A 185 0.98 -20.23 -6.23
N GLU A 186 0.49 -21.23 -6.99
CA GLU A 186 1.10 -22.59 -7.04
C GLU A 186 2.52 -22.61 -7.64
N ARG A 187 2.87 -21.62 -8.46
CA ARG A 187 4.18 -21.51 -9.13
C ARG A 187 5.10 -20.44 -8.54
N ALA A 188 4.74 -19.88 -7.38
CA ALA A 188 5.53 -18.86 -6.73
C ALA A 188 6.94 -19.39 -6.38
N GLU A 189 7.98 -18.61 -6.70
CA GLU A 189 9.40 -18.91 -6.40
C GLU A 189 9.64 -19.25 -4.91
N VAL A 190 8.78 -18.79 -4.00
CA VAL A 190 8.92 -19.04 -2.56
C VAL A 190 7.85 -20.03 -2.10
N HIS A 191 8.29 -21.25 -1.81
CA HIS A 191 7.42 -22.37 -1.45
C HIS A 191 6.51 -22.08 -0.25
N SER A 192 5.20 -22.16 -0.52
CA SER A 192 4.12 -22.80 0.25
C SER A 192 3.95 -22.53 1.75
N SER A 193 4.52 -21.47 2.32
CA SER A 193 4.11 -21.06 3.67
C SER A 193 2.74 -20.39 3.60
N TRP A 194 1.71 -21.08 4.09
CA TRP A 194 0.34 -20.56 4.19
C TRP A 194 -0.01 -20.35 5.66
N VAL A 195 -0.63 -19.21 5.98
CA VAL A 195 -1.13 -18.89 7.33
C VAL A 195 -2.63 -18.67 7.21
N TYR A 196 -3.42 -19.52 7.87
CA TYR A 196 -4.89 -19.53 7.80
C TYR A 196 -5.45 -19.54 6.36
N GLY A 197 -4.74 -20.18 5.43
CA GLY A 197 -5.16 -20.26 4.03
C GLY A 197 -4.93 -18.97 3.23
N VAL A 198 -4.01 -18.11 3.66
CA VAL A 198 -3.44 -16.99 2.89
C VAL A 198 -1.92 -17.18 2.74
N PRO A 199 -1.31 -16.90 1.59
CA PRO A 199 0.15 -17.00 1.45
C PRO A 199 0.87 -16.08 2.44
N LEU A 200 1.89 -16.58 3.13
CA LEU A 200 2.63 -15.83 4.15
C LEU A 200 3.20 -14.52 3.60
N PHE A 201 3.76 -14.56 2.39
CA PHE A 201 4.35 -13.38 1.77
C PHE A 201 3.33 -12.30 1.40
N GLU A 202 2.08 -12.67 1.12
CA GLU A 202 0.98 -11.71 0.94
C GLU A 202 0.67 -10.98 2.26
N LEU A 203 0.74 -11.68 3.39
CA LEU A 203 0.58 -11.08 4.72
C LEU A 203 1.76 -10.15 5.05
N CYS A 204 3.00 -10.59 4.78
CA CYS A 204 4.18 -9.76 4.98
C CYS A 204 4.17 -8.52 4.10
N TRP A 205 3.76 -8.66 2.84
CA TRP A 205 3.59 -7.54 1.91
C TRP A 205 2.52 -6.59 2.40
N ALA A 206 1.34 -7.07 2.79
CA ALA A 206 0.27 -6.23 3.29
C ALA A 206 0.66 -5.49 4.57
N LEU A 207 1.38 -6.15 5.48
CA LEU A 207 1.90 -5.53 6.69
C LEU A 207 2.92 -4.42 6.36
N GLY A 208 3.91 -4.73 5.53
CA GLY A 208 4.90 -3.75 5.09
C GLY A 208 4.26 -2.57 4.36
N PHE A 209 3.41 -2.85 3.37
CA PHE A 209 2.69 -1.83 2.60
C PHE A 209 1.79 -0.98 3.51
N GLY A 210 1.00 -1.60 4.38
CA GLY A 210 0.12 -0.91 5.33
C GLY A 210 0.88 -0.05 6.34
N LEU A 211 2.15 -0.34 6.62
CA LEU A 211 3.01 0.48 7.47
C LEU A 211 3.64 1.64 6.70
N VAL A 212 4.12 1.40 5.49
CA VAL A 212 4.95 2.35 4.74
C VAL A 212 4.12 3.28 3.88
N TRP A 213 3.10 2.77 3.19
CA TRP A 213 2.28 3.56 2.27
C TRP A 213 1.60 4.75 2.94
N PRO A 214 0.94 4.60 4.10
CA PRO A 214 0.31 5.74 4.75
C PRO A 214 1.33 6.80 5.17
N LEU A 215 2.53 6.41 5.61
CA LEU A 215 3.61 7.34 5.95
C LEU A 215 4.13 8.07 4.70
N MET A 216 4.22 7.37 3.57
CA MET A 216 4.62 7.93 2.27
C MET A 216 3.59 8.96 1.80
N ALA A 217 2.32 8.60 1.80
CA ALA A 217 1.21 9.48 1.45
C ALA A 217 1.19 10.73 2.35
N ILE A 218 1.30 10.55 3.66
CA ILE A 218 1.38 11.65 4.63
C ILE A 218 2.63 12.51 4.40
N HIS A 219 3.77 11.90 4.09
CA HIS A 219 5.00 12.64 3.83
C HIS A 219 4.91 13.51 2.60
N CYS A 220 4.35 12.98 1.51
CA CYS A 220 4.20 13.69 0.25
C CYS A 220 3.10 14.75 0.35
N LEU A 221 1.93 14.38 0.87
CA LEU A 221 0.70 15.15 0.74
C LEU A 221 0.38 16.07 1.92
N LEU A 222 1.03 15.97 3.08
CA LEU A 222 0.74 16.92 4.16
C LEU A 222 1.45 18.26 3.96
N ASP A 223 0.68 19.33 4.09
CA ASP A 223 1.19 20.69 4.25
C ASP A 223 1.56 20.95 5.72
N GLU A 224 2.86 20.94 6.00
CA GLU A 224 3.39 21.22 7.34
C GLU A 224 3.29 22.69 7.73
N GLU A 225 3.33 23.62 6.77
CA GLU A 225 3.25 25.04 7.06
C GLU A 225 1.82 25.41 7.43
N ALA A 226 0.82 24.90 6.70
CA ALA A 226 -0.57 25.04 7.08
C ALA A 226 -0.83 24.45 8.48
N ALA A 227 -0.22 23.30 8.80
CA ALA A 227 -0.35 22.69 10.12
C ALA A 227 0.27 23.52 11.27
N ARG A 228 1.31 24.33 10.97
CA ARG A 228 1.93 25.25 11.95
C ARG A 228 1.18 26.58 12.08
N ARG A 229 0.39 26.97 11.08
CA ARG A 229 -0.34 28.24 11.04
C ARG A 229 -1.69 28.20 11.78
N ILE A 230 -2.18 27.03 12.22
CA ILE A 230 -3.39 26.93 13.04
C ILE A 230 -3.06 27.40 14.47
N PRO A 231 -3.56 28.57 14.91
CA PRO A 231 -3.32 29.05 16.27
C PRO A 231 -4.01 28.12 17.28
N GLY A 232 -3.28 27.71 18.33
CA GLY A 232 -3.85 26.93 19.45
C GLY A 232 -3.48 25.45 19.50
N VAL A 233 -2.84 24.89 18.46
CA VAL A 233 -2.23 23.55 18.55
C VAL A 233 -0.77 23.72 18.97
N ILE A 234 -0.53 23.76 20.28
CA ILE A 234 0.83 23.82 20.84
C ILE A 234 1.61 22.60 20.31
N PRO A 235 2.74 22.80 19.62
CA PRO A 235 3.59 21.69 19.18
C PRO A 235 4.03 20.89 20.41
N SER A 236 3.69 19.60 20.46
CA SER A 236 4.08 18.71 21.57
C SER A 236 5.60 18.61 21.77
N SER A 237 6.39 19.08 20.81
CA SER A 237 7.84 19.21 20.92
C SER A 237 8.32 20.30 21.89
N ARG A 238 7.43 21.19 22.40
CA ARG A 238 7.76 22.16 23.47
C ARG A 238 7.43 21.68 24.89
N LEU A 239 6.84 20.50 25.05
CA LEU A 239 6.52 19.94 26.37
C LEU A 239 7.65 19.08 26.95
N GLY A 240 8.70 18.77 26.19
CA GLY A 240 9.83 17.94 26.63
C GLY A 240 11.04 18.68 27.19
N SER A 241 10.98 20.01 27.37
CA SER A 241 12.08 20.83 27.89
C SER A 241 11.71 21.63 29.14
N LEU A 242 10.67 21.21 29.86
CA LEU A 242 10.22 21.80 31.13
C LEU A 242 10.20 20.77 32.27
N GLN A 243 11.12 19.80 32.24
CA GLN A 243 11.45 18.95 33.38
C GLN A 243 12.94 19.02 33.66
#